data_AF-A0A7C5A5Z4-F1
#
_entry.id   AF-A0A7C5A5Z4-F1
#
_cell.length_a   1.000
_cell.length_b   1.000
_cell.length_c   1.000
_cell.angle_alpha   90.00
_cell.angle_beta   90.00
_cell.angle_gamma   90.00
#
_symmetry.space_group_name_H-M   'P 1'
#
loop_
_entity.id
_entity.type
_entity.pdbx_description
1 polymer ?
#
loop_
_entity_poly.entity_id
_entity_poly.type
_entity_poly.pdbx_seq_one_letter_code
_entity_poly.pdbx_strand_id
1 'polypeptide(L)'
;WEPPNVPALWQAIGTPTPGGGATNTPTRTNTPAGATATRTPTRTNTPSGATATRTPTRTNTPAGATATRTPTRTNTPAGATATSTPTRTNTPSGGNICTAALWNSKTIYLAGDVVYWNGHQWRAKWWTQGEEPPGTTGVWEDLGACSGGPTVGPTPTPGVVPPPAFPSKVFAPYVDVNAWPTFSFSTAYSQTGQKYYTLAFVIQSSTGSPCTPAWGGAIPMSENYLFDEINYLRSNGGNVIVSFGGANGTELAQSCSSVSSLQAAYQAVIDKYKLNWIDFDIEGTAVTDTASIDRRNKAIAALQAANPGLKVAYCLPVLPSGLTQDGLNIISNAKSNGVRIDLVNVMAMDYGDWAAPNPDGKMGQYAIDAATNTYNQMLNLGVNTKIGVTPMIGQNDVQSERFYLTDAQQLVNWANSTSWVTLLAFWSANRDNGTCAGQTSASPKCSGLSQADWAFINIFKQFTR
;
A
#
# COMPACT_ATOMS: atom_id res chain seq x y z
N TRP A 1 22.52 1.34 -4.03
CA TRP A 1 23.59 2.35 -4.22
C TRP A 1 22.99 3.37 -5.15
N GLU A 2 22.55 4.51 -4.62
CA GLU A 2 22.09 5.63 -5.43
C GLU A 2 23.32 6.34 -5.98
N PRO A 3 23.56 6.35 -7.31
CA PRO A 3 24.61 7.19 -7.84
C PRO A 3 24.22 8.66 -7.63
N PRO A 4 25.11 9.50 -7.08
CA PRO A 4 24.95 10.95 -7.19
C PRO A 4 24.89 11.29 -8.68
N ASN A 5 23.86 12.04 -9.10
CA ASN A 5 23.62 12.58 -10.46
C ASN A 5 22.53 11.92 -11.34
N VAL A 6 21.43 11.42 -10.77
CA VAL A 6 20.21 11.23 -11.56
C VAL A 6 19.17 12.26 -11.10
N PRO A 7 19.01 13.40 -11.79
CA PRO A 7 17.79 14.18 -11.65
C PRO A 7 16.66 13.30 -12.18
N ALA A 8 15.85 12.72 -11.28
CA ALA A 8 14.56 12.20 -11.67
C ALA A 8 13.84 13.34 -12.43
N LEU A 9 13.34 13.01 -13.64
CA LEU A 9 12.53 13.82 -14.57
C LEU A 9 13.19 14.69 -15.64
N TRP A 10 14.48 15.04 -15.63
CA TRP A 10 14.89 16.23 -16.43
C TRP A 10 15.94 16.08 -17.54
N GLN A 11 16.13 14.89 -18.15
CA GLN A 11 16.82 14.81 -19.45
C GLN A 11 15.89 14.87 -20.69
N ALA A 12 14.57 14.86 -20.51
CA ALA A 12 13.62 14.77 -21.65
C ALA A 12 12.89 16.07 -22.02
N ILE A 13 13.00 17.16 -21.26
CA ILE A 13 12.52 18.48 -21.71
C ILE A 13 13.66 19.24 -22.38
N GLY A 14 13.67 19.20 -23.70
CA GLY A 14 14.50 20.07 -24.51
C GLY A 14 14.23 21.55 -24.18
N THR A 15 15.29 22.27 -23.86
CA THR A 15 15.33 23.73 -23.88
C THR A 15 15.11 24.21 -25.31
N PRO A 16 14.17 25.14 -25.61
CA PRO A 16 14.15 25.80 -26.92
C PRO A 16 15.24 26.88 -26.94
N THR A 17 16.24 26.68 -27.80
CA THR A 17 17.21 27.71 -28.19
C THR A 17 16.47 28.88 -28.87
N PRO A 18 16.76 30.17 -28.58
CA PRO A 18 16.11 31.27 -29.26
C PRO A 18 16.75 31.47 -30.65
N GLY A 19 16.00 31.16 -31.71
CA GLY A 19 16.41 31.38 -33.09
C GLY A 19 15.25 31.82 -33.98
N GLY A 20 15.27 33.10 -34.36
CA GLY A 20 14.86 33.63 -35.67
C GLY A 20 13.45 33.32 -36.23
N GLY A 21 12.59 34.35 -36.18
CA GLY A 21 11.70 34.82 -37.25
C GLY A 21 11.07 33.83 -38.24
N ALA A 22 9.74 33.73 -38.22
CA ALA A 22 8.87 34.17 -39.32
C ALA A 22 7.40 33.82 -39.04
N THR A 23 6.56 34.83 -39.28
CA THR A 23 5.11 34.86 -39.50
C THR A 23 4.43 33.54 -39.90
N ASN A 24 3.31 33.20 -39.25
CA ASN A 24 2.07 32.77 -39.91
C ASN A 24 0.86 32.87 -38.96
N THR A 25 -0.07 33.76 -39.32
CA THR A 25 -1.40 33.93 -38.72
C THR A 25 -2.33 32.82 -39.19
N PRO A 26 -3.09 32.13 -38.31
CA PRO A 26 -4.26 31.38 -38.73
C PRO A 26 -5.52 32.25 -38.64
N THR A 27 -6.03 32.63 -39.80
CA THR A 27 -7.32 33.28 -40.00
C THR A 27 -8.46 32.37 -39.55
N ARG A 28 -9.36 32.89 -38.71
CA ARG A 28 -10.66 32.28 -38.39
C ARG A 28 -11.51 32.17 -39.65
N THR A 29 -12.19 31.06 -39.84
CA THR A 29 -13.35 30.99 -40.75
C THR A 29 -14.59 30.60 -39.95
N ASN A 30 -15.53 31.54 -39.87
CA ASN A 30 -16.88 31.33 -39.36
C ASN A 30 -17.70 30.56 -40.40
N THR A 31 -18.42 29.53 -39.98
CA THR A 31 -19.53 28.92 -40.74
C THR A 31 -20.86 29.44 -40.19
N PRO A 32 -21.81 29.90 -41.03
CA PRO A 32 -23.10 30.43 -40.57
C PRO A 32 -24.13 29.35 -40.23
N ALA A 33 -25.08 29.73 -39.37
CA ALA A 33 -26.18 28.93 -38.84
C ALA A 33 -27.45 28.90 -39.73
N GLY A 34 -28.27 27.87 -39.52
CA GLY A 34 -29.67 27.72 -39.98
C GLY A 34 -29.94 26.27 -40.43
N ALA A 35 -30.99 25.55 -40.04
CA ALA A 35 -32.20 25.85 -39.29
C ALA A 35 -32.74 24.58 -38.59
N THR A 36 -33.52 24.81 -37.54
CA THR A 36 -34.18 23.84 -36.65
C THR A 36 -35.35 23.12 -37.32
N ALA A 37 -35.50 21.81 -37.10
CA ALA A 37 -36.77 21.12 -37.26
C ALA A 37 -36.91 19.99 -36.21
N THR A 38 -37.75 20.26 -35.21
CA THR A 38 -38.27 19.32 -34.21
C THR A 38 -39.35 18.44 -34.83
N ARG A 39 -39.34 17.12 -34.56
CA ARG A 39 -40.55 16.28 -34.55
C ARG A 39 -40.29 14.87 -33.98
N THR A 40 -40.83 14.62 -32.79
CA THR A 40 -41.10 13.29 -32.20
C THR A 40 -42.60 12.95 -32.42
N PRO A 41 -43.12 11.73 -32.11
CA PRO A 41 -43.80 10.87 -33.07
C PRO A 41 -45.30 10.69 -32.77
N THR A 42 -46.14 10.42 -33.79
CA THR A 42 -47.50 9.89 -33.52
C THR A 42 -48.06 8.97 -34.61
N ARG A 43 -48.60 7.86 -34.10
CA ARG A 43 -49.51 6.81 -34.63
C ARG A 43 -50.79 7.31 -35.31
N THR A 44 -51.37 6.43 -36.16
CA THR A 44 -52.84 6.24 -36.38
C THR A 44 -53.09 4.79 -36.90
N ASN A 45 -53.60 3.82 -36.12
CA ASN A 45 -55.01 3.34 -35.91
C ASN A 45 -55.79 2.95 -37.18
N THR A 46 -56.57 1.84 -37.23
CA THR A 46 -58.01 1.67 -36.82
C THR A 46 -58.45 0.16 -37.04
N PRO A 47 -59.65 -0.39 -36.67
CA PRO A 47 -60.10 -0.90 -35.33
C PRO A 47 -60.93 -2.25 -35.35
N SER A 48 -61.32 -2.79 -34.16
CA SER A 48 -62.74 -3.15 -33.78
C SER A 48 -62.89 -4.31 -32.74
N GLY A 49 -63.70 -4.06 -31.68
CA GLY A 49 -64.47 -5.02 -30.84
C GLY A 49 -63.86 -5.50 -29.51
N ALA A 50 -64.04 -4.88 -28.31
CA ALA A 50 -65.22 -4.68 -27.42
C ALA A 50 -65.58 -5.89 -26.51
N THR A 51 -65.99 -5.86 -25.22
CA THR A 51 -65.98 -4.93 -24.06
C THR A 51 -66.45 -5.70 -22.78
N ALA A 52 -65.74 -5.53 -21.66
CA ALA A 52 -66.08 -5.48 -20.21
C ALA A 52 -67.16 -6.34 -19.48
N THR A 53 -66.84 -6.70 -18.20
CA THR A 53 -67.45 -6.22 -16.91
C THR A 53 -67.88 -7.34 -15.90
N ARG A 54 -67.42 -7.23 -14.64
CA ARG A 54 -68.20 -7.17 -13.35
C ARG A 54 -67.55 -7.88 -12.15
N THR A 55 -67.34 -7.11 -11.08
CA THR A 55 -67.32 -7.53 -9.64
C THR A 55 -68.78 -7.42 -9.11
N PRO A 56 -69.30 -8.27 -8.18
CA PRO A 56 -69.11 -8.08 -6.73
C PRO A 56 -69.11 -9.34 -5.80
N THR A 57 -68.28 -9.26 -4.75
CA THR A 57 -68.52 -9.50 -3.29
C THR A 57 -69.19 -10.78 -2.73
N ARG A 58 -68.46 -11.55 -1.90
CA ARG A 58 -68.67 -11.87 -0.45
C ARG A 58 -67.67 -12.96 0.00
N THR A 59 -66.74 -12.70 0.93
CA THR A 59 -66.80 -12.72 2.42
C THR A 59 -66.70 -14.12 3.05
N ASN A 60 -65.60 -14.40 3.74
CA ASN A 60 -65.55 -14.76 5.18
C ASN A 60 -64.09 -14.88 5.69
N THR A 61 -63.68 -13.91 6.50
CA THR A 61 -62.72 -14.06 7.62
C THR A 61 -63.55 -14.46 8.86
N PRO A 62 -62.99 -15.01 9.96
CA PRO A 62 -62.33 -14.16 10.99
C PRO A 62 -61.06 -14.79 11.61
N ALA A 63 -60.01 -13.98 11.84
CA ALA A 63 -59.57 -13.39 13.13
C ALA A 63 -58.80 -14.40 14.01
N GLY A 64 -57.69 -14.10 14.66
CA GLY A 64 -57.04 -12.83 15.00
C GLY A 64 -56.34 -13.03 16.36
N ALA A 65 -55.27 -12.27 16.60
CA ALA A 65 -54.84 -11.69 17.88
C ALA A 65 -53.33 -11.81 18.15
N THR A 66 -52.71 -10.64 18.15
CA THR A 66 -51.44 -10.26 18.78
C THR A 66 -51.51 -10.41 20.30
N ALA A 67 -50.42 -10.86 20.95
CA ALA A 67 -50.11 -10.45 22.32
C ALA A 67 -48.61 -10.60 22.64
N THR A 68 -47.95 -9.46 22.82
CA THR A 68 -46.72 -9.30 23.60
C THR A 68 -47.00 -9.60 25.07
N ARG A 69 -46.09 -10.27 25.79
CA ARG A 69 -45.77 -10.01 27.23
C ARG A 69 -44.63 -10.89 27.77
N THR A 70 -43.58 -10.25 28.25
CA THR A 70 -42.63 -10.77 29.25
C THR A 70 -43.28 -10.72 30.65
N PRO A 71 -42.99 -11.69 31.54
CA PRO A 71 -42.42 -11.35 32.85
C PRO A 71 -41.38 -12.36 33.39
N THR A 72 -40.66 -11.92 34.42
CA THR A 72 -39.40 -12.42 35.00
C THR A 72 -39.58 -13.32 36.24
N ARG A 73 -38.74 -14.38 36.40
CA ARG A 73 -38.17 -15.04 37.64
C ARG A 73 -39.14 -15.64 38.71
N THR A 74 -38.88 -16.65 39.58
CA THR A 74 -37.68 -17.39 40.11
C THR A 74 -38.14 -18.71 40.79
N ASN A 75 -37.32 -19.79 40.81
CA ASN A 75 -36.89 -20.62 41.98
C ASN A 75 -36.60 -22.12 41.67
N THR A 76 -35.42 -22.57 42.12
CA THR A 76 -34.76 -23.91 42.18
C THR A 76 -35.11 -24.60 43.54
N PRO A 77 -34.62 -25.80 44.03
CA PRO A 77 -33.69 -26.87 43.57
C PRO A 77 -34.13 -28.36 43.77
N ALA A 78 -33.37 -29.30 43.17
CA ALA A 78 -32.80 -30.57 43.72
C ALA A 78 -32.29 -31.43 42.53
N GLY A 79 -31.15 -32.12 42.47
CA GLY A 79 -30.20 -32.64 43.46
C GLY A 79 -30.04 -34.16 43.25
N ALA A 80 -29.06 -34.62 42.45
CA ALA A 80 -28.57 -36.01 42.48
C ALA A 80 -27.19 -36.17 41.81
N THR A 81 -26.32 -36.86 42.54
CA THR A 81 -24.90 -37.15 42.31
C THR A 81 -24.70 -38.36 41.39
N ALA A 82 -23.68 -38.35 40.52
CA ALA A 82 -23.08 -39.59 40.01
C ALA A 82 -21.62 -39.39 39.59
N THR A 83 -20.77 -40.18 40.25
CA THR A 83 -19.34 -40.40 40.06
C THR A 83 -19.04 -41.09 38.73
N SER A 84 -18.00 -40.67 38.01
CA SER A 84 -17.35 -41.49 36.98
C SER A 84 -15.83 -41.51 37.16
N THR A 85 -15.33 -42.71 37.41
CA THR A 85 -13.93 -43.11 37.49
C THR A 85 -13.23 -42.91 36.13
N PRO A 86 -12.03 -42.29 36.06
CA PRO A 86 -11.28 -42.23 34.82
C PRO A 86 -10.61 -43.59 34.55
N THR A 87 -10.98 -44.20 33.44
CA THR A 87 -10.32 -45.38 32.88
C THR A 87 -8.90 -45.00 32.46
N ARG A 88 -7.91 -45.67 33.05
CA ARG A 88 -6.49 -45.51 32.78
C ARG A 88 -6.16 -46.11 31.40
N THR A 89 -5.66 -45.29 30.48
CA THR A 89 -5.04 -45.77 29.23
C THR A 89 -3.63 -45.19 29.13
N ASN A 90 -2.64 -46.08 29.29
CA ASN A 90 -1.22 -46.01 28.94
C ASN A 90 -0.47 -44.68 29.14
N THR A 91 0.31 -44.62 30.21
CA THR A 91 1.48 -43.74 30.35
C THR A 91 2.62 -44.26 29.47
N PRO A 92 3.16 -43.48 28.52
CA PRO A 92 4.53 -43.65 28.07
C PRO A 92 5.45 -43.07 29.15
N SER A 93 6.30 -43.93 29.71
CA SER A 93 7.47 -43.53 30.49
C SER A 93 8.44 -42.75 29.59
N GLY A 94 8.79 -41.52 30.00
CA GLY A 94 10.12 -40.95 29.74
C GLY A 94 10.35 -40.05 28.51
N GLY A 95 9.34 -39.34 27.98
CA GLY A 95 9.60 -38.28 27.00
C GLY A 95 10.12 -37.01 27.68
N ASN A 96 11.31 -36.51 27.33
CA ASN A 96 11.81 -35.22 27.80
C ASN A 96 10.76 -34.13 27.57
N ILE A 97 10.38 -33.37 28.60
CA ILE A 97 9.45 -32.25 28.46
C ILE A 97 10.26 -30.98 28.19
N CYS A 98 9.90 -30.21 27.15
CA CYS A 98 10.57 -28.94 26.89
C CYS A 98 10.13 -27.90 27.93
N THR A 99 11.02 -27.50 28.83
CA THR A 99 10.76 -26.46 29.85
C THR A 99 11.33 -25.09 29.47
N ALA A 100 12.09 -25.02 28.38
CA ALA A 100 12.74 -23.80 27.91
C ALA A 100 11.74 -22.86 27.22
N ALA A 101 12.00 -21.56 27.32
CA ALA A 101 11.21 -20.54 26.62
C ALA A 101 11.40 -20.66 25.09
N LEU A 102 10.39 -20.27 24.31
CA LEU A 102 10.48 -20.24 22.85
C LEU A 102 11.61 -19.29 22.41
N TRP A 103 12.41 -19.70 21.43
CA TRP A 103 13.42 -18.82 20.84
C TRP A 103 12.79 -17.54 20.28
N ASN A 104 13.50 -16.43 20.45
CA ASN A 104 13.09 -15.10 20.06
C ASN A 104 14.28 -14.39 19.42
N SER A 105 14.13 -13.97 18.15
CA SER A 105 15.18 -13.31 17.37
C SER A 105 15.75 -12.04 18.01
N LYS A 106 15.06 -11.42 18.97
CA LYS A 106 15.46 -10.18 19.62
C LYS A 106 16.11 -10.38 20.99
N THR A 107 15.98 -11.57 21.56
CA THR A 107 16.64 -11.88 22.82
C THR A 107 18.11 -12.12 22.56
N ILE A 108 18.97 -11.46 23.34
CA ILE A 108 20.39 -11.81 23.40
C ILE A 108 20.48 -13.10 24.21
N TYR A 109 21.06 -14.12 23.60
CA TYR A 109 21.36 -15.40 24.25
C TYR A 109 22.86 -15.47 24.52
N LEU A 110 23.22 -15.78 25.76
CA LEU A 110 24.58 -16.00 26.20
C LEU A 110 24.91 -17.50 26.22
N ALA A 111 26.19 -17.83 26.34
CA ALA A 111 26.64 -19.22 26.45
C ALA A 111 25.90 -19.93 27.60
N GLY A 112 25.24 -21.05 27.29
CA GLY A 112 24.47 -21.84 28.25
C GLY A 112 22.96 -21.59 28.24
N ASP A 113 22.47 -20.50 27.63
CA ASP A 113 21.04 -20.24 27.53
C ASP A 113 20.35 -21.32 26.69
N VAL A 114 19.20 -21.80 27.17
CA VAL A 114 18.42 -22.86 26.52
C VAL A 114 17.10 -22.32 26.02
N VAL A 115 16.78 -22.61 24.76
CA VAL A 115 15.52 -22.27 24.11
C VAL A 115 14.82 -23.50 23.57
N TYR A 116 13.49 -23.43 23.49
CA TYR A 116 12.69 -24.34 22.71
C TYR A 116 12.56 -23.82 21.28
N TRP A 117 12.86 -24.66 20.29
CA TRP A 117 12.61 -24.36 18.89
C TRP A 117 12.40 -25.64 18.08
N ASN A 118 11.33 -25.67 17.28
CA ASN A 118 11.01 -26.76 16.35
C ASN A 118 11.02 -28.18 16.95
N GLY A 119 10.46 -28.37 18.15
CA GLY A 119 10.38 -29.69 18.81
C GLY A 119 11.64 -30.14 19.55
N HIS A 120 12.65 -29.28 19.64
CA HIS A 120 13.94 -29.55 20.27
C HIS A 120 14.29 -28.49 21.32
N GLN A 121 15.19 -28.84 22.24
CA GLN A 121 15.89 -27.86 23.08
C GLN A 121 17.25 -27.54 22.47
N TRP A 122 17.57 -26.26 22.41
CA TRP A 122 18.82 -25.76 21.86
C TRP A 122 19.56 -24.95 22.90
N ARG A 123 20.86 -25.18 23.05
CA ARG A 123 21.73 -24.39 23.93
C ARG A 123 22.63 -23.47 23.13
N ALA A 124 22.66 -22.19 23.45
CA ALA A 124 23.61 -21.27 22.86
C ALA A 124 25.03 -21.62 23.36
N LYS A 125 25.97 -21.83 22.44
CA LYS A 125 27.38 -22.13 22.75
C LYS A 125 28.17 -20.87 23.09
N TRP A 126 27.75 -19.73 22.55
CA TRP A 126 28.30 -18.40 22.78
C TRP A 126 27.23 -17.34 22.51
N TRP A 127 27.59 -16.06 22.63
CA TRP A 127 26.70 -14.93 22.39
C TRP A 127 26.02 -15.01 21.02
N THR A 128 24.69 -14.87 20.97
CA THR A 128 23.93 -14.76 19.73
C THR A 128 22.67 -13.91 19.89
N GLN A 129 22.28 -13.24 18.81
CA GLN A 129 21.01 -12.53 18.67
C GLN A 129 20.59 -12.64 17.20
N GLY A 130 19.33 -12.97 16.93
CA GLY A 130 18.78 -13.03 15.57
C GLY A 130 19.04 -14.33 14.80
N GLU A 131 20.00 -15.17 15.20
CA GLU A 131 20.24 -16.46 14.53
C GLU A 131 19.34 -17.57 15.11
N GLU A 132 18.44 -18.09 14.27
CA GLU A 132 17.47 -19.15 14.59
C GLU A 132 18.16 -20.54 14.75
N PRO A 133 17.86 -21.36 15.77
CA PRO A 133 18.39 -22.73 15.88
C PRO A 133 17.93 -23.65 14.73
N PRO A 134 18.78 -24.55 14.17
CA PRO A 134 20.17 -24.84 14.53
C PRO A 134 21.20 -23.76 14.15
N GLY A 135 20.79 -22.78 13.34
CA GLY A 135 21.66 -21.77 12.76
C GLY A 135 22.50 -22.32 11.61
N THR A 136 23.27 -21.44 10.98
CA THR A 136 24.25 -21.81 9.94
C THR A 136 25.68 -21.68 10.45
N THR A 137 25.90 -20.99 11.58
CA THR A 137 27.22 -20.77 12.19
C THR A 137 27.60 -21.85 13.21
N GLY A 138 26.66 -22.72 13.58
CA GLY A 138 26.85 -23.74 14.62
C GLY A 138 26.81 -23.19 16.05
N VAL A 139 26.19 -22.02 16.25
CA VAL A 139 26.03 -21.37 17.57
C VAL A 139 25.08 -22.13 18.50
N TRP A 140 24.20 -22.97 17.97
CA TRP A 140 23.24 -23.76 18.75
C TRP A 140 23.67 -25.23 18.87
N GLU A 141 23.75 -25.73 20.10
CA GLU A 141 23.91 -27.16 20.43
C GLU A 141 22.52 -27.80 20.58
N ASP A 142 22.25 -28.88 19.84
CA ASP A 142 21.02 -29.66 19.98
C ASP A 142 21.08 -30.51 21.26
N LEU A 143 20.15 -30.27 22.19
CA LEU A 143 20.00 -31.05 23.43
C LEU A 143 19.02 -32.23 23.28
N GLY A 144 18.50 -32.44 22.07
CA GLY A 144 17.61 -33.52 21.71
C GLY A 144 16.14 -33.10 21.63
N ALA A 145 15.35 -34.00 21.05
CA ALA A 145 13.91 -33.84 20.93
C ALA A 145 13.22 -33.84 22.29
N CYS A 146 12.22 -33.01 22.44
CA CYS A 146 11.38 -32.93 23.64
C CYS A 146 9.92 -32.67 23.26
N SER A 147 9.01 -32.98 24.19
CA SER A 147 7.55 -32.87 24.01
C SER A 147 6.97 -31.87 25.02
N GLY A 148 5.80 -31.26 24.75
CA GLY A 148 5.12 -30.41 25.75
C GLY A 148 5.70 -29.02 26.02
N GLY A 149 6.54 -28.47 25.12
CA GLY A 149 6.75 -27.00 25.06
C GLY A 149 5.45 -26.28 24.66
N PRO A 150 5.36 -24.94 24.77
CA PRO A 150 4.19 -24.18 24.31
C PRO A 150 3.85 -24.61 22.88
N THR A 151 2.70 -25.28 22.73
CA THR A 151 2.36 -26.08 21.55
C THR A 151 2.17 -25.18 20.33
N VAL A 152 3.02 -25.37 19.32
CA VAL A 152 2.66 -25.07 17.92
C VAL A 152 2.44 -26.44 17.27
N GLY A 153 1.29 -26.62 16.62
CA GLY A 153 0.99 -27.81 15.79
C GLY A 153 1.99 -27.97 14.64
N PRO A 154 1.81 -28.96 13.73
CA PRO A 154 2.72 -29.15 12.60
C PRO A 154 2.96 -27.81 11.90
N THR A 155 4.22 -27.40 11.81
CA THR A 155 4.65 -26.10 11.29
C THR A 155 3.94 -25.85 9.95
N PRO A 156 3.00 -24.90 9.87
CA PRO A 156 2.51 -24.43 8.58
C PRO A 156 3.72 -23.89 7.83
N THR A 157 3.83 -24.16 6.53
CA THR A 157 4.69 -23.38 5.62
C THR A 157 4.63 -21.91 6.06
N PRO A 158 5.75 -21.18 6.24
CA PRO A 158 5.74 -19.79 6.71
C PRO A 158 4.72 -19.01 5.89
N GLY A 159 3.55 -18.81 6.48
CA GLY A 159 2.38 -18.34 5.78
C GLY A 159 2.14 -16.93 6.27
N VAL A 160 1.91 -15.99 5.35
CA VAL A 160 1.65 -14.63 5.79
C VAL A 160 0.30 -14.60 6.53
N VAL A 161 0.29 -13.99 7.73
CA VAL A 161 -0.91 -13.76 8.55
C VAL A 161 -1.93 -13.00 7.69
N PRO A 162 -3.24 -13.33 7.74
CA PRO A 162 -4.26 -12.59 6.99
C PRO A 162 -4.18 -11.08 7.28
N PRO A 163 -4.33 -10.22 6.26
CA PRO A 163 -4.22 -8.77 6.44
C PRO A 163 -5.38 -8.21 7.27
N PRO A 164 -5.10 -7.51 8.39
CA PRO A 164 -6.07 -6.60 8.99
C PRO A 164 -6.52 -5.53 7.99
N ALA A 165 -7.74 -5.03 8.15
CA ALA A 165 -8.27 -3.96 7.30
C ALA A 165 -7.50 -2.66 7.51
N PHE A 166 -7.36 -1.87 6.45
CA PHE A 166 -6.84 -0.51 6.55
C PHE A 166 -7.90 0.44 7.15
N PRO A 167 -7.49 1.43 7.95
CA PRO A 167 -8.34 2.54 8.37
C PRO A 167 -8.87 3.36 7.19
N SER A 168 -9.87 4.19 7.45
CA SER A 168 -10.52 5.02 6.42
C SER A 168 -9.63 6.16 5.93
N LYS A 169 -8.81 6.69 6.84
CA LYS A 169 -7.66 7.56 6.57
C LYS A 169 -6.45 6.87 7.15
N VAL A 170 -5.42 6.66 6.34
CA VAL A 170 -4.21 5.94 6.76
C VAL A 170 -2.95 6.75 6.45
N PHE A 171 -2.04 6.80 7.41
CA PHE A 171 -0.64 7.16 7.15
C PHE A 171 0.19 5.90 6.98
N ALA A 172 0.79 5.73 5.79
CA ALA A 172 1.63 4.59 5.45
C ALA A 172 2.89 5.08 4.71
N PRO A 173 3.98 5.45 5.43
CA PRO A 173 5.18 5.96 4.79
C PRO A 173 5.85 4.89 3.94
N TYR A 174 6.57 5.31 2.90
CA TYR A 174 7.38 4.41 2.10
C TYR A 174 8.58 3.92 2.90
N VAL A 175 8.93 2.64 2.71
CA VAL A 175 10.15 2.03 3.22
C VAL A 175 10.89 1.46 2.03
N ASP A 176 12.13 1.92 1.80
CA ASP A 176 13.06 1.18 0.95
C ASP A 176 13.50 -0.06 1.72
N VAL A 177 12.94 -1.20 1.31
CA VAL A 177 13.17 -2.49 1.97
C VAL A 177 14.52 -3.10 1.61
N ASN A 178 15.21 -2.57 0.60
CA ASN A 178 16.54 -3.01 0.18
C ASN A 178 17.66 -2.08 0.69
N ALA A 179 17.31 -0.94 1.30
CA ALA A 179 18.27 0.00 1.87
C ALA A 179 19.12 -0.64 2.98
N TRP A 180 20.37 -0.15 3.07
CA TRP A 180 21.28 -0.46 4.19
C TRP A 180 21.58 0.82 5.00
N PRO A 181 21.42 0.80 6.34
CA PRO A 181 20.95 -0.33 7.16
C PRO A 181 19.48 -0.69 6.89
N THR A 182 19.14 -1.97 7.05
CA THR A 182 17.77 -2.47 6.89
C THR A 182 16.84 -1.78 7.88
N PHE A 183 15.65 -1.40 7.43
CA PHE A 183 14.67 -0.73 8.27
C PHE A 183 14.11 -1.68 9.34
N SER A 184 14.19 -1.28 10.62
CA SER A 184 13.60 -2.05 11.72
C SER A 184 12.15 -1.62 11.98
N PHE A 185 11.20 -2.33 11.37
CA PHE A 185 9.76 -2.16 11.62
C PHE A 185 9.40 -2.31 13.09
N SER A 186 10.09 -3.20 13.79
CA SER A 186 9.79 -3.45 15.19
C SER A 186 10.28 -2.35 16.13
N THR A 187 11.43 -1.75 15.84
CA THR A 187 11.90 -0.57 16.55
C THR A 187 10.95 0.59 16.30
N ALA A 188 10.61 0.88 15.04
CA ALA A 188 9.67 1.93 14.69
C ALA A 188 8.31 1.73 15.38
N TYR A 189 7.75 0.52 15.37
CA TYR A 189 6.52 0.19 16.09
C TYR A 189 6.64 0.44 17.59
N SER A 190 7.69 -0.08 18.24
CA SER A 190 7.86 0.07 19.70
C SER A 190 8.00 1.52 20.16
N GLN A 191 8.59 2.39 19.33
CA GLN A 191 8.86 3.79 19.67
C GLN A 191 7.73 4.74 19.24
N THR A 192 6.94 4.38 18.23
CA THR A 192 5.97 5.30 17.61
C THR A 192 4.54 4.75 17.53
N GLY A 193 4.38 3.43 17.58
CA GLY A 193 3.13 2.72 17.28
C GLY A 193 2.81 2.62 15.78
N GLN A 194 3.69 3.10 14.89
CA GLN A 194 3.48 3.03 13.44
C GLN A 194 3.46 1.56 12.97
N LYS A 195 2.43 1.21 12.20
CA LYS A 195 2.18 -0.17 11.80
C LYS A 195 1.59 -0.34 10.40
N TYR A 196 1.45 0.76 9.67
CA TYR A 196 1.06 0.75 8.26
C TYR A 196 2.21 1.29 7.44
N TYR A 197 2.58 0.62 6.37
CA TYR A 197 3.73 1.00 5.55
C TYR A 197 3.47 0.70 4.08
N THR A 198 4.10 1.48 3.21
CA THR A 198 4.21 1.16 1.78
C THR A 198 5.60 0.58 1.53
N LEU A 199 5.68 -0.68 1.14
CA LEU A 199 6.94 -1.40 0.93
C LEU A 199 7.41 -1.18 -0.50
N ALA A 200 8.61 -0.64 -0.64
CA ALA A 200 9.14 -0.12 -1.88
C ALA A 200 10.50 -0.77 -2.21
N PHE A 201 10.75 -1.29 -3.41
CA PHE A 201 9.83 -1.47 -4.54
C PHE A 201 9.94 -2.88 -5.10
N VAL A 202 8.88 -3.36 -5.74
CA VAL A 202 8.95 -4.52 -6.62
C VAL A 202 9.16 -4.05 -8.07
N ILE A 203 10.23 -4.53 -8.69
CA ILE A 203 10.60 -4.24 -10.08
C ILE A 203 11.05 -5.50 -10.80
N GLN A 204 11.44 -5.37 -12.07
CA GLN A 204 12.08 -6.46 -12.82
C GLN A 204 13.38 -6.91 -12.14
N SER A 205 13.55 -8.22 -12.00
CA SER A 205 14.78 -8.85 -11.55
C SER A 205 15.95 -8.51 -12.48
N SER A 206 17.07 -8.09 -11.88
CA SER A 206 18.34 -7.79 -12.56
C SER A 206 19.04 -9.03 -13.14
N THR A 207 18.71 -10.21 -12.63
CA THR A 207 19.32 -11.50 -13.03
C THR A 207 18.32 -12.51 -13.57
N GLY A 208 17.02 -12.27 -13.36
CA GLY A 208 15.93 -13.10 -13.87
C GLY A 208 15.58 -12.83 -15.33
N SER A 209 14.80 -13.75 -15.93
CA SER A 209 14.21 -13.54 -17.25
C SER A 209 13.26 -12.33 -17.25
N PRO A 210 12.94 -11.73 -18.42
CA PRO A 210 11.96 -10.65 -18.49
C PRO A 210 10.64 -11.04 -17.82
N CYS A 211 9.98 -10.05 -17.22
CA CYS A 211 8.75 -10.25 -16.44
C CYS A 211 8.91 -11.07 -15.14
N THR A 212 10.08 -11.00 -14.49
CA THR A 212 10.33 -11.67 -13.21
C THR A 212 10.33 -10.64 -12.08
N PRO A 213 9.33 -10.63 -11.17
CA PRO A 213 9.29 -9.69 -10.06
C PRO A 213 10.37 -9.98 -9.02
N ALA A 214 11.01 -8.92 -8.50
CA ALA A 214 11.98 -8.96 -7.41
C ALA A 214 11.97 -7.65 -6.60
N TRP A 215 12.22 -7.73 -5.29
CA TRP A 215 12.40 -6.56 -4.44
C TRP A 215 13.70 -5.85 -4.83
N GLY A 216 13.60 -4.58 -5.21
CA GLY A 216 14.73 -3.76 -5.68
C GLY A 216 15.46 -4.37 -6.88
N GLY A 217 14.82 -5.30 -7.61
CA GLY A 217 15.44 -6.06 -8.70
C GLY A 217 16.46 -7.10 -8.24
N ALA A 218 16.67 -7.25 -6.93
CA ALA A 218 17.73 -8.06 -6.36
C ALA A 218 17.22 -9.34 -5.69
N ILE A 219 16.14 -9.25 -4.89
CA ILE A 219 15.62 -10.37 -4.10
C ILE A 219 14.40 -10.98 -4.81
N PRO A 220 14.51 -12.20 -5.37
CA PRO A 220 13.43 -12.82 -6.14
C PRO A 220 12.17 -13.09 -5.30
N MET A 221 10.98 -12.99 -5.92
CA MET A 221 9.71 -13.31 -5.23
C MET A 221 9.57 -14.78 -4.78
N SER A 222 10.44 -15.67 -5.26
CA SER A 222 10.51 -17.05 -4.74
C SER A 222 10.94 -17.10 -3.29
N GLU A 223 11.75 -16.16 -2.83
CA GLU A 223 12.20 -16.08 -1.44
C GLU A 223 11.08 -15.58 -0.52
N ASN A 224 11.15 -15.91 0.77
CA ASN A 224 10.18 -15.45 1.78
C ASN A 224 10.59 -14.09 2.40
N TYR A 225 11.24 -13.23 1.61
CA TYR A 225 11.69 -11.92 2.07
C TYR A 225 10.51 -11.12 2.64
N LEU A 226 10.71 -10.43 3.77
CA LEU A 226 9.70 -9.63 4.49
C LEU A 226 8.55 -10.40 5.15
N PHE A 227 8.57 -11.74 5.16
CA PHE A 227 7.47 -12.51 5.77
C PHE A 227 7.34 -12.21 7.26
N ASP A 228 8.46 -12.18 7.99
CA ASP A 228 8.47 -11.95 9.43
C ASP A 228 8.07 -10.53 9.78
N GLU A 229 8.55 -9.54 9.01
CA GLU A 229 8.21 -8.13 9.16
C GLU A 229 6.71 -7.89 8.93
N ILE A 230 6.16 -8.44 7.85
CA ILE A 230 4.73 -8.29 7.53
C ILE A 230 3.88 -9.01 8.57
N ASN A 231 4.27 -10.22 8.99
CA ASN A 231 3.58 -10.97 10.04
C ASN A 231 3.62 -10.22 11.37
N TYR A 232 4.75 -9.61 11.71
CA TYR A 232 4.88 -8.79 12.91
C TYR A 232 3.92 -7.59 12.87
N LEU A 233 3.87 -6.85 11.77
CA LEU A 233 2.95 -5.72 11.62
C LEU A 233 1.48 -6.16 11.71
N ARG A 234 1.11 -7.24 11.00
CA ARG A 234 -0.26 -7.77 10.98
C ARG A 234 -0.70 -8.30 12.35
N SER A 235 0.20 -8.95 13.07
CA SER A 235 -0.06 -9.42 14.45
C SER A 235 -0.29 -8.27 15.43
N ASN A 236 0.21 -7.06 15.12
CA ASN A 236 -0.03 -5.83 15.87
C ASN A 236 -1.22 -5.00 15.31
N GLY A 237 -2.04 -5.60 14.45
CA GLY A 237 -3.20 -4.97 13.82
C GLY A 237 -2.83 -3.91 12.78
N GLY A 238 -1.63 -3.99 12.22
CA GLY A 238 -1.17 -3.20 11.07
C GLY A 238 -1.35 -3.93 9.75
N ASN A 239 -0.94 -3.31 8.65
CA ASN A 239 -0.94 -3.94 7.33
C ASN A 239 0.01 -3.19 6.37
N VAL A 240 0.27 -3.74 5.20
CA VAL A 240 1.22 -3.17 4.23
C VAL A 240 0.58 -2.96 2.86
N ILE A 241 1.00 -1.88 2.20
CA ILE A 241 0.82 -1.65 0.77
C ILE A 241 2.14 -2.08 0.11
N VAL A 242 2.09 -2.73 -1.05
CA VAL A 242 3.31 -3.00 -1.84
C VAL A 242 3.30 -2.10 -3.06
N SER A 243 4.40 -1.39 -3.27
CA SER A 243 4.59 -0.50 -4.41
C SER A 243 5.44 -1.16 -5.50
N PHE A 244 4.96 -1.09 -6.73
CA PHE A 244 5.66 -1.51 -7.94
C PHE A 244 6.23 -0.30 -8.67
N GLY A 245 7.45 -0.42 -9.19
CA GLY A 245 8.11 0.65 -9.95
C GLY A 245 9.09 1.47 -9.11
N GLY A 246 8.88 2.77 -9.02
CA GLY A 246 9.81 3.75 -8.44
C GLY A 246 10.87 4.25 -9.43
N ALA A 247 11.67 5.21 -9.00
CA ALA A 247 12.65 5.92 -9.83
C ALA A 247 13.79 5.05 -10.40
N ASN A 248 14.15 3.96 -9.70
CA ASN A 248 15.32 3.14 -10.03
C ASN A 248 14.95 1.74 -10.54
N GLY A 249 15.67 1.30 -11.57
CA GLY A 249 15.52 -0.03 -12.17
C GLY A 249 14.55 -0.05 -13.35
N THR A 250 14.01 -1.22 -13.67
CA THR A 250 13.07 -1.39 -14.78
C THR A 250 11.71 -1.80 -14.24
N GLU A 251 10.70 -0.98 -14.52
CA GLU A 251 9.33 -1.29 -14.14
C GLU A 251 8.83 -2.55 -14.87
N LEU A 252 8.02 -3.37 -14.20
CA LEU A 252 7.63 -4.69 -14.74
C LEU A 252 6.87 -4.59 -16.06
N ALA A 253 5.97 -3.63 -16.26
CA ALA A 253 5.27 -3.43 -17.52
C ALA A 253 6.19 -3.00 -18.67
N GLN A 254 7.36 -2.40 -18.40
CA GLN A 254 8.39 -2.16 -19.41
C GLN A 254 9.13 -3.46 -19.80
N SER A 255 9.24 -4.43 -18.88
CA SER A 255 9.93 -5.70 -19.12
C SER A 255 9.04 -6.80 -19.70
N CYS A 256 7.78 -6.88 -19.27
CA CYS A 256 6.82 -7.89 -19.72
C CYS A 256 6.37 -7.65 -21.17
N SER A 257 6.31 -8.70 -21.97
CA SER A 257 5.91 -8.61 -23.38
C SER A 257 4.40 -8.67 -23.60
N SER A 258 3.62 -9.19 -22.64
CA SER A 258 2.18 -9.37 -22.76
C SER A 258 1.41 -8.96 -21.51
N VAL A 259 0.12 -8.64 -21.68
CA VAL A 259 -0.80 -8.33 -20.57
C VAL A 259 -0.92 -9.51 -19.60
N SER A 260 -1.01 -10.75 -20.10
CA SER A 260 -1.19 -11.94 -19.28
C SER A 260 0.05 -12.26 -18.43
N SER A 261 1.26 -12.12 -18.99
CA SER A 261 2.50 -12.30 -18.24
C SER A 261 2.63 -11.25 -17.15
N LEU A 262 2.31 -9.99 -17.46
CA LEU A 262 2.33 -8.89 -16.50
C LEU A 262 1.31 -9.10 -15.36
N GLN A 263 0.07 -9.48 -15.70
CA GLN A 263 -0.95 -9.82 -14.71
C GLN A 263 -0.46 -10.95 -13.80
N ALA A 264 0.13 -12.01 -14.36
CA ALA A 264 0.65 -13.13 -13.57
C ALA A 264 1.79 -12.70 -12.64
N ALA A 265 2.71 -11.84 -13.11
CA ALA A 265 3.80 -11.31 -12.31
C ALA A 265 3.28 -10.48 -11.11
N TYR A 266 2.32 -9.59 -11.34
CA TYR A 266 1.68 -8.83 -10.26
C TYR A 266 0.88 -9.72 -9.31
N GLN A 267 0.11 -10.69 -9.84
CA GLN A 267 -0.66 -11.64 -9.02
C GLN A 267 0.25 -12.47 -8.11
N ALA A 268 1.41 -12.90 -8.59
CA ALA A 268 2.36 -13.66 -7.78
C ALA A 268 2.77 -12.90 -6.51
N VAL A 269 2.96 -11.58 -6.59
CA VAL A 269 3.28 -10.74 -5.43
C VAL A 269 2.07 -10.57 -4.51
N ILE A 270 0.88 -10.34 -5.08
CA ILE A 270 -0.38 -10.24 -4.34
C ILE A 270 -0.62 -11.52 -3.53
N ASP A 271 -0.47 -12.69 -4.14
CA ASP A 271 -0.69 -13.98 -3.51
C ASP A 271 0.37 -14.27 -2.44
N LYS A 272 1.64 -14.02 -2.76
CA LYS A 272 2.78 -14.23 -1.85
C LYS A 272 2.58 -13.52 -0.52
N TYR A 273 2.13 -12.26 -0.55
CA TYR A 273 1.96 -11.43 0.63
C TYR A 273 0.50 -11.27 1.09
N LYS A 274 -0.45 -11.92 0.42
CA LYS A 274 -1.90 -11.79 0.66
C LYS A 274 -2.33 -10.31 0.68
N LEU A 275 -1.97 -9.58 -0.37
CA LEU A 275 -2.21 -8.13 -0.44
C LEU A 275 -3.65 -7.83 -0.80
N ASN A 276 -4.18 -6.76 -0.19
CA ASN A 276 -5.46 -6.16 -0.56
C ASN A 276 -5.32 -4.69 -0.99
N TRP A 277 -4.10 -4.17 -1.04
CA TRP A 277 -3.77 -2.84 -1.54
C TRP A 277 -2.39 -2.87 -2.19
N ILE A 278 -2.34 -2.49 -3.46
CA ILE A 278 -1.10 -2.30 -4.22
C ILE A 278 -1.01 -0.86 -4.74
N ASP A 279 0.22 -0.41 -4.92
CA ASP A 279 0.57 0.90 -5.43
C ASP A 279 1.43 0.75 -6.68
N PHE A 280 1.16 1.58 -7.68
CA PHE A 280 1.95 1.66 -8.90
C PHE A 280 2.64 3.00 -8.94
N ASP A 281 3.92 3.01 -8.53
CA ASP A 281 4.78 4.18 -8.54
C ASP A 281 5.48 4.28 -9.89
N ILE A 282 4.97 5.16 -10.75
CA ILE A 282 5.34 5.22 -12.15
C ILE A 282 6.14 6.48 -12.40
N GLU A 283 7.43 6.28 -12.65
CA GLU A 283 8.41 7.35 -12.73
C GLU A 283 9.33 7.21 -13.96
N GLY A 284 10.14 8.25 -14.21
CA GLY A 284 11.14 8.25 -15.26
C GLY A 284 10.57 7.93 -16.64
N THR A 285 11.21 7.02 -17.36
CA THR A 285 10.80 6.66 -18.73
C THR A 285 9.48 5.88 -18.77
N ALA A 286 9.05 5.27 -17.67
CA ALA A 286 7.80 4.53 -17.60
C ALA A 286 6.56 5.44 -17.68
N VAL A 287 6.72 6.74 -17.42
CA VAL A 287 5.62 7.73 -17.48
C VAL A 287 5.23 8.07 -18.94
N THR A 288 6.17 7.93 -19.88
CA THR A 288 5.97 8.29 -21.28
C THR A 288 5.94 7.10 -22.24
N ASP A 289 6.29 5.90 -21.76
CA ASP A 289 6.19 4.66 -22.54
C ASP A 289 4.74 4.19 -22.66
N THR A 290 4.07 4.66 -23.71
CA THR A 290 2.67 4.36 -24.02
C THR A 290 2.35 2.87 -24.12
N ALA A 291 3.31 2.04 -24.56
CA ALA A 291 3.12 0.60 -24.66
C ALA A 291 3.12 -0.05 -23.27
N SER A 292 4.04 0.35 -22.38
CA SER A 292 4.03 -0.11 -20.99
C SER A 292 2.77 0.36 -20.23
N ILE A 293 2.33 1.60 -20.45
CA ILE A 293 1.14 2.18 -19.81
C ILE A 293 -0.11 1.38 -20.16
N ASP A 294 -0.35 1.15 -21.45
CA ASP A 294 -1.52 0.40 -21.90
C ASP A 294 -1.49 -1.06 -21.42
N ARG A 295 -0.32 -1.69 -21.48
CA ARG A 295 -0.12 -3.06 -20.97
C ARG A 295 -0.40 -3.14 -19.46
N ARG A 296 0.14 -2.19 -18.68
CA ARG A 296 -0.04 -2.10 -17.23
C ARG A 296 -1.51 -1.96 -16.88
N ASN A 297 -2.20 -1.01 -17.49
CA ASN A 297 -3.59 -0.72 -17.17
C ASN A 297 -4.54 -1.87 -17.57
N LYS A 298 -4.29 -2.55 -18.69
CA LYS A 298 -5.01 -3.78 -19.05
C LYS A 298 -4.78 -4.91 -18.04
N ALA A 299 -3.53 -5.08 -17.59
CA ALA A 299 -3.20 -6.08 -16.57
C ALA A 299 -3.87 -5.76 -15.23
N ILE A 300 -3.90 -4.48 -14.82
CA ILE A 300 -4.57 -4.01 -13.60
C ILE A 300 -6.07 -4.27 -13.66
N ALA A 301 -6.73 -3.97 -14.78
CA ALA A 301 -8.17 -4.25 -14.93
C ALA A 301 -8.46 -5.76 -14.78
N ALA A 302 -7.61 -6.62 -15.36
CA ALA A 302 -7.72 -8.06 -15.22
C ALA A 302 -7.41 -8.55 -13.79
N LEU A 303 -6.45 -7.93 -13.09
CA LEU A 303 -6.19 -8.20 -11.67
C LEU A 303 -7.39 -7.84 -10.79
N GLN A 304 -8.02 -6.69 -11.01
CA GLN A 304 -9.19 -6.29 -10.22
C GLN A 304 -10.40 -7.20 -10.49
N ALA A 305 -10.54 -7.70 -11.71
CA ALA A 305 -11.53 -8.74 -12.02
C ALA A 305 -11.25 -10.05 -11.26
N ALA A 306 -9.98 -10.46 -11.17
CA ALA A 306 -9.56 -11.64 -10.41
C ALA A 306 -9.61 -11.45 -8.88
N ASN A 307 -9.46 -10.21 -8.41
CA ASN A 307 -9.39 -9.83 -7.00
C ASN A 307 -10.36 -8.67 -6.72
N PRO A 308 -11.68 -8.90 -6.60
CA PRO A 308 -12.67 -7.82 -6.53
C PRO A 308 -12.43 -6.78 -5.42
N GLY A 309 -11.82 -7.21 -4.31
CA GLY A 309 -11.48 -6.37 -3.16
C GLY A 309 -10.11 -5.69 -3.19
N LEU A 310 -9.30 -5.90 -4.25
CA LEU A 310 -7.95 -5.32 -4.35
C LEU A 310 -8.01 -3.82 -4.61
N LYS A 311 -7.50 -3.01 -3.67
CA LYS A 311 -7.33 -1.57 -3.86
C LYS A 311 -6.11 -1.29 -4.73
N VAL A 312 -6.26 -0.40 -5.70
CA VAL A 312 -5.19 0.02 -6.61
C VAL A 312 -4.95 1.53 -6.47
N ALA A 313 -3.71 1.89 -6.12
CA ALA A 313 -3.21 3.25 -6.13
C ALA A 313 -2.26 3.48 -7.31
N TYR A 314 -2.24 4.71 -7.82
CA TYR A 314 -1.21 5.21 -8.72
C TYR A 314 -0.42 6.30 -8.01
N CYS A 315 0.86 6.08 -7.75
CA CYS A 315 1.79 7.08 -7.26
C CYS A 315 2.50 7.73 -8.46
N LEU A 316 2.31 9.03 -8.64
CA LEU A 316 2.70 9.73 -9.87
C LEU A 316 3.41 11.06 -9.60
N PRO A 317 4.35 11.46 -10.47
CA PRO A 317 4.97 12.78 -10.42
C PRO A 317 3.94 13.88 -10.59
N VAL A 318 4.14 14.98 -9.87
CA VAL A 318 3.20 16.09 -9.81
C VAL A 318 3.95 17.42 -9.83
N LEU A 319 3.26 18.48 -10.22
CA LEU A 319 3.66 19.86 -9.96
C LEU A 319 2.68 20.46 -8.95
N PRO A 320 2.94 21.65 -8.38
CA PRO A 320 1.91 22.36 -7.61
C PRO A 320 0.61 22.59 -8.40
N SER A 321 0.68 22.61 -9.74
CA SER A 321 -0.46 22.69 -10.66
C SER A 321 -1.20 21.35 -10.90
N GLY A 322 -0.81 20.26 -10.25
CA GLY A 322 -1.38 18.92 -10.42
C GLY A 322 -0.51 18.00 -11.27
N LEU A 323 -1.07 16.88 -11.73
CA LEU A 323 -0.38 15.95 -12.63
C LEU A 323 0.00 16.66 -13.93
N THR A 324 1.17 16.33 -14.46
CA THR A 324 1.56 16.68 -15.82
C THR A 324 0.69 15.95 -16.85
N GLN A 325 0.80 16.33 -18.12
CA GLN A 325 0.05 15.65 -19.18
C GLN A 325 0.37 14.15 -19.25
N ASP A 326 1.62 13.75 -19.00
CA ASP A 326 2.00 12.34 -19.01
C ASP A 326 1.35 11.56 -17.86
N GLY A 327 1.29 12.14 -16.66
CA GLY A 327 0.51 11.58 -15.54
C GLY A 327 -0.97 11.46 -15.88
N LEU A 328 -1.56 12.48 -16.52
CA LEU A 328 -2.95 12.43 -16.97
C LEU A 328 -3.18 11.39 -18.06
N ASN A 329 -2.19 11.11 -18.92
CA ASN A 329 -2.28 10.08 -19.95
C ASN A 329 -2.35 8.68 -19.33
N ILE A 330 -1.58 8.42 -18.26
CA ILE A 330 -1.66 7.15 -17.50
C ILE A 330 -3.06 6.94 -16.94
N ILE A 331 -3.60 7.95 -16.24
CA ILE A 331 -4.93 7.89 -15.62
C ILE A 331 -6.03 7.77 -16.68
N SER A 332 -5.92 8.51 -17.78
CA SER A 332 -6.89 8.46 -18.88
C SER A 332 -6.90 7.08 -19.55
N ASN A 333 -5.72 6.49 -19.76
CA ASN A 333 -5.61 5.13 -20.29
C ASN A 333 -6.14 4.08 -19.28
N ALA A 334 -5.90 4.26 -17.98
CA ALA A 334 -6.45 3.39 -16.93
C ALA A 334 -7.98 3.41 -16.96
N LYS A 335 -8.57 4.61 -17.02
CA LYS A 335 -10.01 4.79 -17.18
C LYS A 335 -10.55 4.11 -18.44
N SER A 336 -9.89 4.30 -19.60
CA SER A 336 -10.36 3.69 -20.86
C SER A 336 -10.27 2.16 -20.86
N ASN A 337 -9.33 1.59 -20.11
CA ASN A 337 -9.19 0.15 -19.93
C ASN A 337 -10.06 -0.42 -18.80
N GLY A 338 -10.90 0.39 -18.17
CA GLY A 338 -11.86 -0.06 -17.15
C GLY A 338 -11.25 -0.31 -15.77
N VAL A 339 -10.07 0.25 -15.48
CA VAL A 339 -9.47 0.17 -14.14
C VAL A 339 -10.32 0.97 -13.14
N ARG A 340 -10.61 0.35 -11.99
CA ARG A 340 -11.12 1.07 -10.81
C ARG A 340 -9.94 1.75 -10.13
N ILE A 341 -9.80 3.05 -10.35
CA ILE A 341 -8.73 3.86 -9.76
C ILE A 341 -9.15 4.22 -8.33
N ASP A 342 -8.72 3.43 -7.34
CA ASP A 342 -9.14 3.63 -5.94
C ASP A 342 -8.46 4.86 -5.32
N LEU A 343 -7.22 5.16 -5.72
CA LEU A 343 -6.46 6.31 -5.23
C LEU A 343 -5.44 6.83 -6.26
N VAL A 344 -5.28 8.15 -6.35
CA VAL A 344 -4.14 8.81 -7.00
C VAL A 344 -3.28 9.45 -5.92
N ASN A 345 -2.09 8.90 -5.70
CA ASN A 345 -1.10 9.39 -4.75
C ASN A 345 -0.15 10.35 -5.48
N VAL A 346 -0.03 11.59 -5.00
CA VAL A 346 0.86 12.58 -5.63
C VAL A 346 2.22 12.57 -4.93
N MET A 347 3.29 12.44 -5.72
CA MET A 347 4.66 12.64 -5.23
C MET A 347 4.93 14.15 -5.13
N ALA A 348 4.58 14.71 -3.97
CA ALA A 348 4.65 16.14 -3.68
C ALA A 348 6.08 16.58 -3.34
N MET A 349 6.99 16.40 -4.29
CA MET A 349 8.43 16.60 -4.16
C MET A 349 9.06 16.92 -5.52
N ASP A 350 10.25 17.51 -5.50
CA ASP A 350 11.15 17.68 -6.65
C ASP A 350 10.53 18.43 -7.83
N TYR A 351 9.81 19.50 -7.51
CA TYR A 351 9.11 20.34 -8.48
C TYR A 351 10.09 21.12 -9.37
N GLY A 352 11.19 21.59 -8.79
CA GLY A 352 12.10 22.57 -9.37
C GLY A 352 11.60 24.01 -9.21
N ASP A 353 12.55 24.94 -9.10
CA ASP A 353 12.28 26.37 -8.81
C ASP A 353 11.37 27.07 -9.84
N TRP A 354 11.30 26.55 -11.06
CA TRP A 354 10.43 27.10 -12.10
C TRP A 354 8.94 26.85 -11.80
N ALA A 355 8.62 25.71 -11.17
CA ALA A 355 7.25 25.31 -10.81
C ALA A 355 6.91 25.69 -9.36
N ALA A 356 7.91 25.66 -8.47
CA ALA A 356 7.79 25.99 -7.05
C ALA A 356 8.81 27.08 -6.65
N PRO A 357 8.59 28.35 -7.06
CA PRO A 357 9.57 29.41 -6.84
C PRO A 357 9.75 29.79 -5.37
N ASN A 358 11.00 29.78 -4.90
CA ASN A 358 11.39 30.02 -3.51
C ASN A 358 10.71 29.03 -2.53
N PRO A 359 11.04 27.72 -2.64
CA PRO A 359 10.31 26.67 -1.94
C PRO A 359 10.63 26.51 -0.46
N ASP A 360 11.73 27.11 0.02
CA ASP A 360 12.11 27.08 1.43
C ASP A 360 10.97 27.58 2.35
N GLY A 361 10.54 26.71 3.27
CA GLY A 361 9.43 26.96 4.19
C GLY A 361 8.04 26.99 3.57
N LYS A 362 7.87 26.54 2.30
CA LYS A 362 6.59 26.51 1.58
C LYS A 362 6.21 25.15 1.02
N MET A 363 7.04 24.13 1.23
CA MET A 363 6.82 22.80 0.65
C MET A 363 5.51 22.16 1.11
N GLY A 364 5.05 22.47 2.33
CA GLY A 364 3.74 22.03 2.82
C GLY A 364 2.59 22.62 2.00
N GLN A 365 2.68 23.90 1.64
CA GLN A 365 1.68 24.55 0.78
C GLN A 365 1.72 23.99 -0.65
N TYR A 366 2.91 23.79 -1.23
CA TYR A 366 3.01 23.20 -2.56
C TYR A 366 2.47 21.77 -2.63
N ALA A 367 2.65 20.98 -1.58
CA ALA A 367 2.04 19.66 -1.46
C ALA A 367 0.50 19.73 -1.44
N ILE A 368 -0.07 20.70 -0.72
CA ILE A 368 -1.53 20.96 -0.67
C ILE A 368 -2.05 21.38 -2.05
N ASP A 369 -1.34 22.27 -2.74
CA ASP A 369 -1.72 22.77 -4.06
C ASP A 369 -1.69 21.63 -5.09
N ALA A 370 -0.62 20.83 -5.11
CA ALA A 370 -0.47 19.67 -5.99
C ALA A 370 -1.63 18.66 -5.81
N ALA A 371 -1.97 18.34 -4.56
CA ALA A 371 -3.06 17.43 -4.24
C ALA A 371 -4.43 17.98 -4.64
N THR A 372 -4.68 19.26 -4.37
CA THR A 372 -5.94 19.94 -4.69
C THR A 372 -6.16 20.03 -6.19
N ASN A 373 -5.12 20.42 -6.94
CA ASN A 373 -5.21 20.54 -8.39
C ASN A 373 -5.33 19.16 -9.06
N THR A 374 -4.63 18.14 -8.54
CA THR A 374 -4.81 16.75 -9.01
C THR A 374 -6.24 16.27 -8.77
N TYR A 375 -6.83 16.53 -7.61
CA TYR A 375 -8.23 16.17 -7.35
C TYR A 375 -9.18 16.81 -8.38
N ASN A 376 -8.99 18.10 -8.68
CA ASN A 376 -9.79 18.80 -9.70
C ASN A 376 -9.58 18.21 -11.10
N GLN A 377 -8.35 17.82 -11.46
CA GLN A 377 -8.08 17.11 -12.71
C GLN A 377 -8.82 15.78 -12.78
N MET A 378 -8.86 15.00 -11.68
CA MET A 378 -9.59 13.74 -11.64
C MET A 378 -11.09 13.95 -11.85
N LEU A 379 -11.67 14.98 -11.21
CA LEU A 379 -13.07 15.35 -11.43
C LEU A 379 -13.34 15.74 -12.89
N ASN A 380 -12.45 16.55 -13.50
CA ASN A 380 -12.57 16.97 -14.90
C ASN A 380 -12.44 15.78 -15.88
N LEU A 381 -11.60 14.80 -15.56
CA LEU A 381 -11.49 13.55 -16.30
C LEU A 381 -12.68 12.61 -16.06
N GLY A 382 -13.59 12.93 -15.13
CA GLY A 382 -14.70 12.07 -14.71
C GLY A 382 -14.20 10.78 -14.06
N VAL A 383 -13.13 10.87 -13.26
CA VAL A 383 -12.57 9.79 -12.43
C VAL A 383 -12.94 10.10 -10.99
N ASN A 384 -13.85 9.33 -10.41
CA ASN A 384 -14.21 9.45 -9.00
C ASN A 384 -13.22 8.64 -8.15
N THR A 385 -12.19 9.30 -7.63
CA THR A 385 -11.11 8.66 -6.86
C THR A 385 -10.76 9.46 -5.62
N LYS A 386 -9.98 8.87 -4.72
CA LYS A 386 -9.40 9.53 -3.55
C LYS A 386 -7.97 9.98 -3.86
N ILE A 387 -7.45 10.90 -3.06
CA ILE A 387 -6.08 11.40 -3.20
C ILE A 387 -5.21 10.91 -2.04
N GLY A 388 -3.98 10.53 -2.37
CA GLY A 388 -2.87 10.41 -1.44
C GLY A 388 -1.88 11.56 -1.64
N VAL A 389 -1.15 11.94 -0.58
CA VAL A 389 -0.08 12.94 -0.68
C VAL A 389 1.19 12.37 -0.06
N THR A 390 2.27 12.36 -0.85
CA THR A 390 3.57 11.80 -0.49
C THR A 390 4.65 12.84 -0.74
N PRO A 391 5.00 13.71 0.22
CA PRO A 391 6.20 14.52 0.14
C PRO A 391 7.47 13.69 0.39
N MET A 392 8.62 14.24 0.01
CA MET A 392 9.92 13.78 0.46
C MET A 392 10.30 14.58 1.70
N ILE A 393 10.69 13.92 2.80
CA ILE A 393 10.97 14.62 4.07
C ILE A 393 12.36 15.26 4.09
N GLY A 394 12.51 16.42 4.70
CA GLY A 394 13.80 17.10 4.79
C GLY A 394 14.33 17.56 3.43
N GLN A 395 15.63 17.43 3.19
CA GLN A 395 16.26 17.79 1.92
C GLN A 395 15.75 16.89 0.80
N ASN A 396 15.23 17.51 -0.26
CA ASN A 396 14.82 16.83 -1.49
C ASN A 396 15.99 16.72 -2.48
N ASP A 397 15.79 16.08 -3.63
CA ASP A 397 16.82 15.99 -4.69
C ASP A 397 17.09 17.35 -5.33
N VAL A 398 16.05 18.19 -5.43
CA VAL A 398 16.21 19.61 -5.76
C VAL A 398 16.79 20.36 -4.56
N GLN A 399 18.00 20.91 -4.71
CA GLN A 399 18.77 21.51 -3.61
C GLN A 399 18.03 22.63 -2.87
N SER A 400 17.24 23.44 -3.57
CA SER A 400 16.44 24.53 -2.97
C SER A 400 15.24 24.04 -2.17
N GLU A 401 14.79 22.79 -2.40
CA GLU A 401 13.60 22.23 -1.79
C GLU A 401 13.92 21.50 -0.49
N ARG A 402 13.22 21.90 0.57
CA ARG A 402 13.32 21.28 1.89
C ARG A 402 11.96 21.23 2.57
N PHE A 403 11.48 20.02 2.86
CA PHE A 403 10.22 19.79 3.55
C PHE A 403 10.46 19.66 5.05
N TYR A 404 10.06 20.67 5.83
CA TYR A 404 10.31 20.73 7.26
C TYR A 404 9.21 20.07 8.09
N LEU A 405 9.46 19.91 9.41
CA LEU A 405 8.45 19.44 10.35
C LEU A 405 7.22 20.39 10.42
N THR A 406 7.41 21.69 10.17
CA THR A 406 6.32 22.66 10.07
C THR A 406 5.44 22.41 8.84
N ASP A 407 6.04 22.07 7.70
CA ASP A 407 5.32 21.66 6.49
C ASP A 407 4.54 20.36 6.71
N ALA A 408 5.15 19.39 7.41
CA ALA A 408 4.48 18.15 7.81
C ALA A 408 3.21 18.43 8.63
N GLN A 409 3.31 19.28 9.64
CA GLN A 409 2.16 19.61 10.50
C GLN A 409 1.09 20.37 9.73
N GLN A 410 1.49 21.30 8.84
CA GLN A 410 0.55 21.99 7.94
C GLN A 410 -0.23 21.00 7.07
N LEU A 411 0.48 20.08 6.41
CA LEU A 411 -0.12 19.08 5.53
C LEU A 411 -1.08 18.15 6.28
N VAL A 412 -0.68 17.65 7.47
CA VAL A 412 -1.54 16.79 8.30
C VAL A 412 -2.81 17.53 8.75
N ASN A 413 -2.69 18.79 9.18
CA ASN A 413 -3.85 19.59 9.60
C ASN A 413 -4.84 19.79 8.46
N TRP A 414 -4.34 20.17 7.27
CA TRP A 414 -5.17 20.31 6.08
C TRP A 414 -5.81 18.98 5.69
N ALA A 415 -5.03 17.90 5.56
CA ALA A 415 -5.52 16.59 5.16
C ALA A 415 -6.57 16.04 6.13
N ASN A 416 -6.48 16.37 7.42
CA ASN A 416 -7.49 16.01 8.41
C ASN A 416 -8.86 16.63 8.11
N SER A 417 -8.88 17.88 7.66
CA SER A 417 -10.10 18.60 7.27
C SER A 417 -10.63 18.23 5.87
N THR A 418 -9.83 17.55 5.05
CA THR A 418 -10.16 17.23 3.66
C THR A 418 -10.67 15.80 3.50
N SER A 419 -11.93 15.62 3.09
CA SER A 419 -12.59 14.29 3.05
C SER A 419 -12.19 13.39 1.88
N TRP A 420 -11.65 13.96 0.81
CA TRP A 420 -11.20 13.21 -0.37
C TRP A 420 -9.72 12.79 -0.28
N VAL A 421 -8.99 13.24 0.74
CA VAL A 421 -7.64 12.74 1.07
C VAL A 421 -7.77 11.56 2.03
N THR A 422 -7.30 10.39 1.63
CA THR A 422 -7.40 9.14 2.41
C THR A 422 -6.06 8.47 2.69
N LEU A 423 -4.99 8.90 2.02
CA LEU A 423 -3.63 8.45 2.27
C LEU A 423 -2.73 9.67 2.53
N LEU A 424 -1.94 9.60 3.59
CA LEU A 424 -0.68 10.34 3.63
C LEU A 424 0.45 9.31 3.64
N ALA A 425 1.55 9.63 2.98
CA ALA A 425 2.79 8.91 3.10
C ALA A 425 3.93 9.91 3.05
N PHE A 426 5.17 9.44 3.05
CA PHE A 426 6.31 10.24 2.65
C PHE A 426 7.45 9.35 2.18
N TRP A 427 8.39 9.93 1.43
CA TRP A 427 9.69 9.32 1.11
C TRP A 427 10.79 9.84 2.06
N SER A 428 11.34 9.02 2.96
CA SER A 428 10.94 7.65 3.33
C SER A 428 11.19 7.43 4.82
N ALA A 429 10.60 6.39 5.41
CA ALA A 429 10.77 6.08 6.84
C ALA A 429 12.24 5.82 7.21
N ASN A 430 13.05 5.32 6.25
CA ASN A 430 14.49 5.15 6.41
C ASN A 430 15.22 6.48 6.66
N ARG A 431 14.62 7.61 6.24
CA ARG A 431 15.19 8.96 6.34
C ARG A 431 14.77 9.73 7.59
N ASP A 432 13.84 9.21 8.39
CA ASP A 432 13.22 9.98 9.49
C ASP A 432 14.08 10.01 10.76
N ASN A 433 15.26 10.62 10.66
CA ASN A 433 16.21 10.82 11.75
C ASN A 433 17.08 12.06 11.50
N GLY A 434 17.74 12.54 12.57
CA GLY A 434 18.55 13.75 12.56
C GLY A 434 20.06 13.54 12.36
N THR A 435 20.52 12.34 11.98
CA THR A 435 21.96 12.00 12.04
C THR A 435 22.82 12.71 10.99
N CYS A 436 22.22 13.46 10.06
CA CYS A 436 22.92 14.22 9.02
C CYS A 436 22.43 15.67 8.92
N ALA A 437 22.09 16.30 10.04
CA ALA A 437 21.67 17.69 10.08
C ALA A 437 22.63 18.63 9.30
N GLY A 438 22.07 19.46 8.43
CA GLY A 438 22.84 20.41 7.61
C GLY A 438 23.27 19.87 6.25
N GLN A 439 23.00 18.60 5.93
CA GLN A 439 23.25 18.06 4.60
C GLN A 439 22.39 18.78 3.55
N THR A 440 23.00 19.21 2.45
CA THR A 440 22.39 19.98 1.35
C THR A 440 22.14 19.13 0.09
N SER A 441 22.40 17.84 0.17
CA SER A 441 22.02 16.84 -0.83
C SER A 441 21.09 15.80 -0.20
N ALA A 442 20.20 15.22 -1.00
CA ALA A 442 19.37 14.11 -0.55
C ALA A 442 20.24 12.93 -0.05
N SER A 443 19.68 12.18 0.88
CA SER A 443 20.31 10.99 1.46
C SER A 443 19.25 9.93 1.69
N PRO A 444 19.48 8.66 1.32
CA PRO A 444 18.52 7.60 1.58
C PRO A 444 18.48 7.19 3.07
N LYS A 445 19.39 7.72 3.91
CA LYS A 445 19.58 7.28 5.30
C LYS A 445 19.08 8.27 6.35
N CYS A 446 18.79 9.50 5.97
CA CYS A 446 18.45 10.59 6.89
C CYS A 446 17.85 11.78 6.12
N SER A 447 17.15 12.66 6.83
CA SER A 447 16.39 13.74 6.21
C SER A 447 17.25 14.97 5.88
N GLY A 448 18.44 15.09 6.45
CA GLY A 448 19.26 16.30 6.35
C GLY A 448 18.84 17.42 7.31
N LEU A 449 17.81 17.23 8.12
CA LEU A 449 17.36 18.19 9.13
C LEU A 449 17.96 17.89 10.51
N SER A 450 18.06 18.94 11.33
CA SER A 450 18.15 18.76 12.77
C SER A 450 16.76 18.39 13.29
N GLN A 451 16.59 17.14 13.70
CA GLN A 451 15.33 16.60 14.22
C GLN A 451 15.60 15.45 15.19
N ALA A 452 14.61 15.09 16.00
CA ALA A 452 14.62 13.81 16.70
C ALA A 452 14.32 12.65 15.73
N ASP A 453 14.71 11.44 16.11
CA ASP A 453 14.29 10.22 15.43
C ASP A 453 12.76 10.13 15.41
N TRP A 454 12.23 9.70 14.26
CA TRP A 454 10.80 9.49 14.04
C TRP A 454 9.92 10.75 14.13
N ALA A 455 10.51 11.95 14.03
CA ALA A 455 9.77 13.19 14.18
C ALA A 455 8.67 13.34 13.10
N PHE A 456 8.95 12.97 11.85
CA PHE A 456 7.93 13.01 10.79
C PHE A 456 6.85 11.94 11.00
N ILE A 457 7.21 10.70 11.33
CA ILE A 457 6.23 9.64 11.67
C ILE A 457 5.30 10.10 12.79
N ASN A 458 5.83 10.73 13.84
CA ASN A 458 5.03 11.19 14.97
C ASN A 458 4.04 12.32 14.62
N ILE A 459 4.36 13.13 13.61
CA ILE A 459 3.44 14.12 13.05
C ILE A 459 2.40 13.45 12.17
N PHE A 460 2.83 12.69 11.17
CA PHE A 460 1.95 12.10 10.15
C PHE A 460 0.99 11.04 10.70
N LYS A 461 1.39 10.27 11.74
CA LYS A 461 0.52 9.24 12.32
C LYS A 461 -0.80 9.77 12.89
N GLN A 462 -0.87 11.07 13.20
CA GLN A 462 -2.10 11.75 13.64
C GLN A 462 -3.21 11.71 12.58
N PHE A 463 -2.88 11.41 11.32
CA PHE A 463 -3.85 11.27 10.24
C PHE A 463 -4.64 9.94 10.29
N THR A 464 -4.06 8.89 10.89
CA THR A 464 -4.64 7.53 10.84
C THR A 464 -5.86 7.40 11.75
N ARG A 465 -7.04 7.05 11.19
CA ARG A 465 -8.29 6.79 11.96
C ARG A 465 -9.39 6.03 11.20
#